data_AF-A0AAV5TQJ3-F1
#
_entry.id   AF-A0AAV5TQJ3-F1
#
_cell.length_a   1.000
_cell.length_b   1.000
_cell.length_c   1.000
_cell.angle_alpha   90.00
_cell.angle_beta   90.00
_cell.angle_gamma   90.00
#
_symmetry.space_group_name_H-M   'P 1'
#
loop_
_entity.id
_entity.type
_entity.pdbx_description
1 polymer ?
#
loop_
_entity_poly.entity_id
_entity_poly.type
_entity_poly.pdbx_seq_one_letter_code
_entity_poly.pdbx_strand_id
1 'polypeptide(L)'
;NYVQYMCFDIVCSRLQARTRVQFIKSILRQNAGWYDKNQAGALITQLNDNLDRIREAVGDKLGLLIRGLSMFVSSLVIAFSIEWRIALFMSALSPLMCASMAAMTRILTSSTMKEMKDVGSAGAIAEESVLGVRTVQAFNGQQEMADRYRESLSRGLLHATHKSFWSGFF
;
A
#
# COMPACT_ATOMS: atom_id res chain seq x y z
N ASN A 1 -17.36 -16.46 -13.49
CA ASN A 1 -16.18 -15.57 -13.41
C ASN A 1 -16.32 -14.34 -14.29
N TYR A 2 -16.41 -14.47 -15.62
CA TYR A 2 -16.53 -13.30 -16.51
C TYR A 2 -17.73 -12.40 -16.19
N VAL A 3 -18.92 -12.98 -16.00
CA VAL A 3 -20.15 -12.24 -15.64
C VAL A 3 -19.99 -11.49 -14.32
N GLN A 4 -19.43 -12.14 -13.30
CA GLN A 4 -19.18 -11.51 -12.00
C GLN A 4 -18.28 -10.27 -12.15
N TYR A 5 -17.16 -10.42 -12.87
CA TYR A 5 -16.22 -9.33 -13.12
C TYR A 5 -16.90 -8.17 -13.85
N MET A 6 -17.65 -8.44 -14.92
CA MET A 6 -18.40 -7.41 -15.64
C MET A 6 -19.41 -6.69 -14.74
N CYS A 7 -20.16 -7.42 -13.90
CA CYS A 7 -21.12 -6.80 -12.99
C CYS A 7 -20.43 -5.85 -12.01
N PHE A 8 -19.33 -6.26 -11.38
CA PHE A 8 -18.59 -5.39 -10.45
C PHE A 8 -17.96 -4.18 -11.16
N ASP A 9 -17.41 -4.35 -12.36
CA ASP A 9 -16.83 -3.26 -13.14
C ASP A 9 -17.88 -2.23 -13.59
N ILE A 10 -19.09 -2.68 -13.98
CA ILE A 10 -20.22 -1.81 -14.31
C ILE A 10 -20.67 -1.02 -13.07
N VAL A 11 -20.83 -1.70 -11.93
CA VAL A 11 -21.21 -1.04 -10.65
C VAL A 11 -20.15 -0.03 -10.24
N CYS A 12 -18.88 -0.38 -10.36
CA CYS A 12 -17.75 0.48 -10.07
C CYS A 12 -17.76 1.75 -10.94
N SER A 13 -17.96 1.59 -12.25
CA SER A 13 -18.03 2.71 -13.20
C SER A 13 -19.20 3.65 -12.89
N ARG A 14 -20.37 3.09 -12.52
CA ARG A 14 -21.55 3.87 -12.10
C ARG A 14 -21.30 4.62 -10.80
N LEU A 15 -20.62 3.99 -9.84
CA LEU A 15 -20.26 4.61 -8.57
C LEU A 15 -19.30 5.78 -8.78
N GLN A 16 -18.25 5.60 -9.57
CA GLN A 16 -17.29 6.67 -9.89
C GLN A 16 -17.98 7.87 -10.54
N ALA A 17 -18.87 7.63 -11.52
CA ALA A 17 -19.63 8.69 -12.16
C ALA A 17 -20.50 9.47 -11.16
N ARG A 18 -21.20 8.77 -10.25
CA ARG A 18 -22.00 9.41 -9.20
C ARG A 18 -21.13 10.22 -8.24
N THR A 19 -20.01 9.68 -7.79
CA THR A 19 -19.08 10.37 -6.89
C THR A 19 -18.52 11.65 -7.53
N ARG A 20 -18.12 11.60 -8.82
CA ARG A 20 -17.66 12.79 -9.57
C ARG A 20 -18.73 13.90 -9.56
N VAL A 21 -19.97 13.54 -9.89
CA VAL A 21 -21.08 14.52 -9.94
C VAL A 21 -21.37 15.12 -8.57
N GLN A 22 -21.44 14.29 -7.51
CA GLN A 22 -21.70 14.78 -6.15
C GLN A 22 -20.56 15.64 -5.62
N PHE A 23 -19.31 15.27 -5.92
CA PHE A 23 -18.14 16.04 -5.53
C PHE A 23 -18.12 17.43 -6.16
N ILE A 24 -18.32 17.51 -7.49
CA ILE A 24 -18.40 18.80 -8.20
C ILE A 24 -19.56 19.64 -7.65
N LYS A 25 -20.74 19.04 -7.44
CA LYS A 25 -21.90 19.74 -6.86
C LYS A 25 -21.61 20.30 -5.46
N SER A 26 -20.80 19.58 -4.67
CA SER A 26 -20.44 19.99 -3.31
C SER A 26 -19.38 21.07 -3.29
N ILE A 27 -18.42 21.03 -4.23
CA ILE A 27 -17.42 22.08 -4.42
C ILE A 27 -18.08 23.39 -4.84
N LEU A 28 -18.99 23.36 -5.82
CA LEU A 28 -19.66 24.57 -6.33
C LEU A 28 -20.52 25.31 -5.28
N ARG A 29 -20.82 24.67 -4.15
CA ARG A 29 -21.60 25.27 -3.04
C ARG A 29 -20.72 25.84 -1.92
N GLN A 30 -19.39 25.78 -2.04
CA GLN A 30 -18.47 26.31 -1.03
C GLN A 30 -18.37 27.85 -1.10
N ASN A 31 -17.92 28.45 0.01
CA ASN A 31 -17.75 29.90 0.12
C ASN A 31 -16.41 30.37 -0.48
N ALA A 32 -16.29 31.69 -0.72
CA ALA A 32 -15.08 32.29 -1.30
C ALA A 32 -13.80 32.02 -0.47
N GLY A 33 -13.89 32.13 0.86
CA GLY A 33 -12.75 31.88 1.75
C GLY A 33 -12.27 30.43 1.78
N TRP A 34 -13.08 29.47 1.33
CA TRP A 34 -12.68 28.08 1.14
C TRP A 34 -11.87 27.91 -0.14
N TYR A 35 -12.20 28.63 -1.22
CA TYR A 35 -11.44 28.60 -2.47
C TYR A 35 -10.06 29.24 -2.34
N ASP A 36 -9.91 30.29 -1.52
CA ASP A 36 -8.61 30.92 -1.26
C ASP A 36 -7.61 29.96 -0.59
N LYS A 37 -8.12 28.97 0.17
CA LYS A 37 -7.30 27.95 0.84
C LYS A 37 -7.07 26.69 0.00
N ASN A 38 -7.93 26.42 -0.97
CA ASN A 38 -7.92 25.17 -1.73
C ASN A 38 -7.77 25.44 -3.22
N GLN A 39 -6.57 25.18 -3.74
CA GLN A 39 -6.28 25.34 -5.17
C GLN A 39 -7.08 24.34 -6.01
N ALA A 40 -7.79 24.83 -7.03
CA ALA A 40 -8.66 24.00 -7.88
C ALA A 40 -7.93 22.81 -8.52
N GLY A 41 -6.67 22.98 -8.94
CA GLY A 41 -5.86 21.90 -9.51
C GLY A 41 -5.59 20.76 -8.52
N ALA A 42 -5.26 21.08 -7.27
CA ALA A 42 -5.01 20.07 -6.23
C ALA A 42 -6.26 19.26 -5.89
N LEU A 43 -7.44 19.89 -5.86
CA LEU A 43 -8.71 19.23 -5.61
C LEU A 43 -9.09 18.21 -6.70
N ILE A 44 -8.81 18.55 -7.97
CA ILE A 44 -9.10 17.65 -9.10
C ILE A 44 -8.14 16.46 -9.09
N THR A 45 -6.85 16.68 -8.81
CA THR A 45 -5.88 15.58 -8.66
C THR A 45 -6.29 14.64 -7.53
N GLN A 46 -6.62 15.18 -6.35
CA GLN A 46 -7.11 14.38 -5.23
C GLN A 46 -8.39 13.61 -5.58
N LEU A 47 -9.32 14.21 -6.32
CA LEU A 47 -10.52 13.51 -6.76
C LEU A 47 -10.16 12.30 -7.63
N ASN A 48 -9.29 12.46 -8.62
CA ASN A 48 -8.89 11.35 -9.49
C ASN A 48 -8.19 10.25 -8.70
N ASP A 49 -7.24 10.59 -7.82
CA ASP A 49 -6.57 9.62 -6.95
C ASP A 49 -7.56 8.84 -6.09
N ASN A 50 -8.56 9.53 -5.51
CA ASN A 50 -9.59 8.88 -4.71
C ASN A 50 -10.49 7.97 -5.55
N LEU A 51 -10.82 8.35 -6.77
CA LEU A 51 -11.62 7.54 -7.68
C LEU A 51 -10.88 6.30 -8.14
N ASP A 52 -9.57 6.40 -8.40
CA ASP A 52 -8.73 5.26 -8.74
C ASP A 52 -8.63 4.27 -7.58
N ARG A 53 -8.47 4.77 -6.34
CA ARG A 53 -8.53 3.93 -5.12
C ARG A 53 -9.88 3.23 -4.97
N ILE A 54 -10.99 3.93 -5.23
CA ILE A 54 -12.33 3.32 -5.23
C ILE A 54 -12.43 2.26 -6.32
N ARG A 55 -11.84 2.51 -7.49
CA ARG A 55 -11.85 1.56 -8.61
C ARG A 55 -11.13 0.27 -8.26
N GLU A 56 -9.95 0.36 -7.68
CA GLU A 56 -9.19 -0.80 -7.25
C GLU A 56 -9.94 -1.60 -6.17
N ALA A 57 -10.57 -0.91 -5.23
CA ALA A 57 -11.32 -1.57 -4.16
C ALA A 57 -12.56 -2.29 -4.70
N VAL A 58 -13.39 -1.60 -5.49
CA VAL A 58 -14.73 -2.08 -5.90
C VAL A 58 -14.69 -2.94 -7.15
N GLY A 59 -13.83 -2.60 -8.12
CA GLY A 59 -13.81 -3.25 -9.43
C GLY A 59 -13.29 -4.69 -9.37
N ASP A 60 -12.22 -4.93 -8.62
CA ASP A 60 -11.54 -6.24 -8.63
C ASP A 60 -11.52 -6.91 -7.25
N LYS A 61 -11.12 -6.15 -6.21
CA LYS A 61 -10.91 -6.72 -4.87
C LYS A 61 -12.19 -7.18 -4.19
N LEU A 62 -13.30 -6.45 -4.31
CA LEU A 62 -14.58 -6.86 -3.71
C LEU A 62 -15.10 -8.18 -4.29
N GLY A 63 -15.03 -8.36 -5.61
CA GLY A 63 -15.47 -9.60 -6.26
C GLY A 63 -14.63 -10.79 -5.80
N LEU A 64 -13.31 -10.62 -5.74
CA LEU A 64 -12.40 -11.63 -5.23
C LEU A 64 -12.68 -11.98 -3.76
N LEU A 65 -12.94 -10.97 -2.92
CA LEU A 65 -13.20 -11.15 -1.49
C LEU A 65 -14.49 -11.93 -1.23
N ILE A 66 -15.59 -11.55 -1.89
CA ILE A 66 -16.88 -12.26 -1.75
C ILE A 66 -16.73 -13.70 -2.21
N ARG A 67 -16.06 -13.92 -3.35
CA ARG A 67 -15.81 -15.25 -3.89
C ARG A 67 -14.94 -16.09 -2.93
N GLY A 68 -13.89 -15.49 -2.36
CA GLY A 68 -13.01 -16.14 -1.38
C GLY A 68 -13.76 -16.53 -0.12
N LEU A 69 -14.60 -15.65 0.42
CA LEU A 69 -15.45 -15.94 1.57
C LEU A 69 -16.44 -17.07 1.29
N SER A 70 -17.12 -17.04 0.14
CA SER A 70 -18.05 -18.11 -0.24
C SER A 70 -17.33 -19.45 -0.37
N MET A 71 -16.17 -19.48 -1.03
CA MET A 71 -15.37 -20.71 -1.14
C MET A 71 -14.90 -21.22 0.22
N PHE A 72 -14.46 -20.33 1.11
CA PHE A 72 -14.03 -20.69 2.46
C PHE A 72 -15.18 -21.32 3.26
N VAL A 73 -16.35 -20.69 3.27
CA VAL A 73 -17.54 -21.20 3.97
C VAL A 73 -18.01 -22.52 3.37
N SER A 74 -18.12 -22.62 2.04
CA SER A 74 -18.51 -23.86 1.37
C SER A 74 -17.52 -25.00 1.65
N SER A 75 -16.22 -24.72 1.64
CA SER A 75 -15.18 -25.71 1.94
C SER A 75 -15.30 -26.24 3.36
N LEU A 76 -15.53 -25.36 4.35
CA LEU A 76 -15.77 -25.78 5.74
C LEU A 76 -17.01 -26.68 5.84
N VAL A 77 -18.13 -26.26 5.27
CA VAL A 77 -19.38 -27.04 5.32
C VAL A 77 -19.20 -28.44 4.71
N ILE A 78 -18.54 -28.53 3.55
CA ILE A 78 -18.28 -29.81 2.88
C ILE A 78 -17.31 -30.67 3.71
N ALA A 79 -16.23 -30.09 4.24
CA ALA A 79 -15.25 -30.81 5.05
C ALA A 79 -15.87 -31.42 6.32
N PHE A 80 -16.72 -30.66 7.02
CA PHE A 80 -17.43 -31.16 8.20
C PHE A 80 -18.52 -32.18 7.88
N SER A 81 -19.10 -32.14 6.67
CA SER A 81 -20.16 -33.06 6.26
C SER A 81 -19.66 -34.48 5.94
N ILE A 82 -18.42 -34.63 5.47
CA ILE A 82 -17.86 -35.93 5.10
C ILE A 82 -17.36 -36.68 6.34
N GLU A 83 -16.41 -36.10 7.07
CA GLU A 83 -15.82 -36.73 8.26
C GLU A 83 -15.31 -35.66 9.22
N TRP A 84 -16.11 -35.39 10.26
CA TRP A 84 -15.85 -34.31 11.21
C TRP A 84 -14.54 -34.49 12.00
N ARG A 85 -14.07 -35.74 12.16
CA ARG A 85 -12.83 -36.06 12.89
C ARG A 85 -11.57 -35.58 12.18
N ILE A 86 -11.50 -35.78 10.86
CA ILE A 86 -10.35 -35.36 10.04
C ILE A 86 -10.40 -33.84 9.81
N ALA A 87 -11.61 -33.30 9.60
CA ALA A 87 -11.82 -31.86 9.43
C ALA A 87 -11.37 -31.05 10.65
N LEU A 88 -11.66 -31.52 11.87
CA LEU A 88 -11.20 -30.85 13.11
C LEU A 88 -9.68 -30.81 13.21
N PHE A 89 -9.00 -31.92 12.92
CA PHE A 89 -7.54 -31.99 12.99
C PHE A 89 -6.87 -31.02 11.99
N MET A 90 -7.34 -31.03 10.73
CA MET A 90 -6.85 -30.11 9.70
C MET A 90 -7.18 -28.64 10.00
N SER A 91 -8.39 -28.38 10.52
CA SER A 91 -8.80 -27.03 10.94
C SER A 91 -7.98 -26.51 12.11
N ALA A 92 -7.48 -27.38 13.01
CA ALA A 92 -6.60 -26.98 14.10
C ALA A 92 -5.16 -26.67 13.63
N LEU A 93 -4.70 -27.32 12.56
CA LEU A 93 -3.38 -27.05 11.98
C LEU A 93 -3.36 -25.77 11.13
N SER A 94 -4.47 -25.43 10.47
CA SER A 94 -4.62 -24.21 9.65
C SER A 94 -4.21 -22.90 10.35
N PRO A 95 -4.67 -22.58 11.58
CA PRO A 95 -4.27 -21.35 12.27
C PRO A 95 -2.79 -21.33 12.63
N LEU A 96 -2.14 -22.47 12.87
CA LEU A 96 -0.70 -22.54 13.14
C LEU A 96 0.11 -22.10 11.90
N MET A 97 -0.29 -22.57 10.72
CA MET A 97 0.31 -22.15 9.44
C MET A 97 0.00 -20.69 9.10
N CYS A 98 -1.23 -20.24 9.37
CA CYS A 98 -1.57 -18.82 9.20
C CYS A 98 -0.78 -17.93 10.17
N ALA A 99 -0.55 -18.37 11.41
CA ALA A 99 0.21 -17.61 12.41
C ALA A 99 1.68 -17.47 12.04
N SER A 100 2.33 -18.53 11.53
CA SER A 100 3.71 -18.45 11.05
C SER A 100 3.84 -17.50 9.85
N MET A 101 2.92 -17.59 8.89
CA MET A 101 2.87 -16.68 7.74
C MET A 101 2.62 -15.23 8.15
N ALA A 102 1.72 -15.00 9.11
CA ALA A 102 1.43 -13.66 9.64
C ALA A 102 2.62 -13.07 10.40
N ALA A 103 3.33 -13.89 11.19
CA ALA A 103 4.54 -13.48 11.88
C ALA A 103 5.64 -13.09 10.88
N MET A 104 5.86 -13.90 9.85
CA MET A 104 6.80 -13.61 8.77
C MET A 104 6.45 -12.31 8.05
N THR A 105 5.17 -12.14 7.68
CA THR A 105 4.70 -10.92 7.01
C THR A 105 4.95 -9.69 7.86
N ARG A 106 4.67 -9.73 9.17
CA ARG A 106 4.93 -8.62 10.09
C ARG A 106 6.42 -8.27 10.18
N ILE A 107 7.29 -9.28 10.26
CA ILE A 107 8.75 -9.07 10.29
C ILE A 107 9.21 -8.40 8.99
N LEU A 108 8.76 -8.90 7.84
CA LEU A 108 9.09 -8.34 6.52
C LEU A 108 8.59 -6.89 6.37
N THR A 109 7.34 -6.61 6.74
CA THR A 109 6.77 -5.26 6.67
C THR A 109 7.52 -4.30 7.60
N SER A 110 7.79 -4.70 8.84
CA SER A 110 8.53 -3.86 9.79
C SER A 110 9.96 -3.55 9.34
N SER A 111 10.63 -4.53 8.74
CA SER A 111 11.97 -4.37 8.17
C SER A 111 11.95 -3.45 6.95
N THR A 112 10.93 -3.59 6.10
CA THR A 112 10.73 -2.72 4.92
C THR A 112 10.50 -1.27 5.35
N MET A 113 9.72 -1.03 6.41
CA MET A 113 9.50 0.33 6.92
C MET A 113 10.80 0.97 7.45
N LYS A 114 11.68 0.19 8.09
CA LYS A 114 13.00 0.66 8.53
C LYS A 114 13.91 0.96 7.34
N GLU A 115 13.96 0.07 6.35
CA GLU A 115 14.68 0.25 5.09
C GLU A 115 14.26 1.55 4.38
N MET A 116 12.94 1.76 4.23
CA MET A 116 12.40 2.99 3.62
C MET A 116 12.76 4.26 4.40
N LYS A 117 12.85 4.18 5.74
CA LYS A 117 13.24 5.31 6.58
C LYS A 117 14.71 5.69 6.36
N ASP A 118 15.60 4.72 6.33
CA ASP A 118 17.04 4.96 6.14
C ASP A 118 17.34 5.48 4.72
N VAL A 119 16.68 4.89 3.71
CA VAL A 119 16.77 5.35 2.31
C VAL A 119 16.17 6.76 2.17
N GLY A 120 15.07 7.07 2.86
CA GLY A 120 14.49 8.40 2.91
C GLY A 120 15.44 9.45 3.50
N SER A 121 16.19 9.10 4.56
CA SER A 121 17.20 9.99 5.14
C SER A 121 18.37 10.24 4.18
N ALA A 122 18.82 9.23 3.44
CA ALA A 122 19.83 9.42 2.41
C ALA A 122 19.32 10.33 1.27
N GLY A 123 18.05 10.15 0.86
CA GLY A 123 17.39 11.01 -0.12
C GLY A 123 17.32 12.48 0.33
N ALA A 124 17.03 12.74 1.60
CA ALA A 124 17.00 14.09 2.15
C ALA A 124 18.39 14.76 2.12
N ILE A 125 19.47 14.03 2.42
CA ILE A 125 20.85 14.56 2.36
C ILE A 125 21.22 14.90 0.90
N ALA A 126 20.83 14.05 -0.05
CA ALA A 126 21.04 14.32 -1.47
C ALA A 126 20.26 15.56 -1.93
N GLU A 127 19.01 15.70 -1.51
CA GLU A 127 18.17 16.86 -1.81
C GLU A 127 18.76 18.16 -1.23
N GLU A 128 19.19 18.14 0.03
CA GLU A 128 19.87 19.27 0.68
C GLU A 128 21.14 19.68 -0.06
N SER A 129 21.94 18.69 -0.50
CA SER A 129 23.18 18.93 -1.25
C SER A 129 22.94 19.57 -2.62
N VAL A 130 21.87 19.14 -3.31
CA VAL A 130 21.50 19.67 -4.63
C VAL A 130 20.90 21.08 -4.51
N LEU A 131 19.98 21.29 -3.57
CA LEU A 131 19.38 22.60 -3.32
C LEU A 131 20.42 23.61 -2.81
N GLY A 132 21.36 23.16 -1.98
CA GLY A 132 22.43 23.95 -1.39
C GLY A 132 23.73 23.99 -2.20
N VAL A 133 23.73 23.62 -3.49
CA VAL A 133 24.96 23.37 -4.27
C VAL A 133 25.97 24.53 -4.23
N ARG A 134 25.49 25.78 -4.26
CA ARG A 134 26.37 26.98 -4.17
C ARG A 134 27.05 27.09 -2.81
N THR A 135 26.34 26.77 -1.73
CA THR A 135 26.87 26.77 -0.36
C THR A 135 27.86 25.64 -0.17
N VAL A 136 27.53 24.42 -0.61
CA VAL A 136 28.43 23.26 -0.53
C VAL A 136 29.72 23.53 -1.32
N GLN A 137 29.63 24.15 -2.50
CA GLN A 137 30.79 24.52 -3.30
C GLN A 137 31.61 25.65 -2.65
N ALA A 138 30.96 26.66 -2.05
CA ALA A 138 31.64 27.77 -1.39
C ALA A 138 32.47 27.33 -0.17
N PHE A 139 32.00 26.30 0.55
CA PHE A 139 32.73 25.71 1.69
C PHE A 139 33.55 24.47 1.34
N ASN A 140 33.60 24.09 0.05
CA ASN A 140 34.27 22.88 -0.44
C ASN A 140 33.84 21.58 0.28
N GLY A 141 32.58 21.51 0.73
CA GLY A 141 32.02 20.43 1.57
C GLY A 141 31.50 19.21 0.79
N GLN A 142 31.93 19.03 -0.46
CA GLN A 142 31.40 17.98 -1.34
C GLN A 142 31.68 16.57 -0.81
N GLN A 143 32.90 16.34 -0.29
CA GLN A 143 33.30 15.06 0.29
C GLN A 143 32.52 14.73 1.56
N GLU A 144 32.30 15.71 2.44
CA GLU A 144 31.54 15.52 3.67
C GLU A 144 30.09 15.09 3.38
N MET A 145 29.43 15.74 2.42
CA MET A 145 28.07 15.35 2.01
C MET A 145 28.03 13.97 1.36
N ALA A 146 29.03 13.62 0.55
CA ALA A 146 29.14 12.30 -0.05
C ALA A 146 29.34 11.19 1.01
N ASP A 147 30.13 11.45 2.04
CA ASP A 147 30.36 10.51 3.14
C ASP A 147 29.09 10.33 3.98
N ARG A 148 28.38 11.41 4.30
CA ARG A 148 27.08 11.36 5.02
C ARG A 148 26.02 10.59 4.24
N TYR A 149 25.97 10.78 2.91
CA TYR A 149 25.09 10.02 2.03
C TYR A 149 25.45 8.53 2.04
N ARG A 150 26.75 8.20 1.89
CA ARG A 150 27.25 6.82 1.89
C ARG A 150 26.97 6.11 3.20
N GLU A 151 27.11 6.80 4.32
CA GLU A 151 26.81 6.26 5.66
C GLU A 151 25.31 5.96 5.82
N SER A 152 24.44 6.88 5.39
CA SER A 152 22.99 6.67 5.46
C SER A 152 22.55 5.51 4.57
N LEU A 153 23.16 5.39 3.37
CA LEU A 153 22.87 4.31 2.43
C LEU A 153 23.38 2.95 2.93
N SER A 154 24.56 2.89 3.55
CA SER A 154 25.12 1.62 4.06
C SER A 154 24.30 1.02 5.19
N ARG A 155 23.72 1.87 6.06
CA ARG A 155 22.76 1.45 7.09
C ARG A 155 21.50 0.84 6.48
N GLY A 156 20.94 1.48 5.45
CA GLY A 156 19.78 0.96 4.72
C GLY A 156 20.08 -0.38 4.01
N LEU A 157 21.26 -0.50 3.39
CA LEU A 157 21.71 -1.74 2.74
C LEU A 157 21.85 -2.91 3.71
N LEU A 158 22.31 -2.67 4.94
CA LEU A 158 22.47 -3.74 5.94
C LEU A 158 21.11 -4.28 6.40
N HIS A 159 20.11 -3.42 6.56
CA HIS A 159 18.73 -3.84 6.81
C HIS A 159 18.12 -4.58 5.62
N ALA A 160 18.41 -4.14 4.39
CA ALA A 160 17.94 -4.78 3.17
C ALA A 160 18.57 -6.17 2.95
N THR A 161 19.86 -6.36 3.19
CA THR A 161 20.52 -7.67 3.05
C THR A 161 20.03 -8.65 4.11
N HIS A 162 19.84 -8.21 5.36
CA HIS A 162 19.26 -9.05 6.40
C HIS A 162 17.83 -9.47 6.03
N LYS A 163 17.00 -8.54 5.54
CA LYS A 163 15.65 -8.84 5.01
C LYS A 163 15.70 -9.83 3.84
N SER A 164 16.59 -9.63 2.87
CA SER A 164 16.75 -10.52 1.71
C SER A 164 17.19 -11.92 2.11
N PHE A 165 18.06 -12.04 3.13
CA PHE A 165 18.44 -13.33 3.69
C PHE A 165 17.25 -14.05 4.33
N TRP A 166 16.49 -13.37 5.18
CA TRP A 166 15.27 -13.93 5.79
C TRP A 166 14.17 -14.24 4.78
N SER A 167 14.09 -13.47 3.70
CA SER A 167 13.12 -13.68 2.61
C SER A 167 13.54 -14.76 1.62
N GLY A 168 14.83 -15.11 1.55
CA GLY A 168 15.34 -16.14 0.63
C GLY A 168 15.52 -17.50 1.28
N PHE A 169 15.61 -17.55 2.61
CA PHE A 169 15.69 -18.80 3.38
C PHE A 169 14.33 -19.53 3.51
N PHE A 170 13.22 -18.82 3.26
CA PHE A 170 11.85 -19.32 3.39
C PHE A 170 11.08 -19.08 2.09
#